data_AF-A0A831LRV7-F1
#
_entry.id   AF-A0A831LRV7-F1
#
_cell.length_a   1.000
_cell.length_b   1.000
_cell.length_c   1.000
_cell.angle_alpha   90.00
_cell.angle_beta   90.00
_cell.angle_gamma   90.00
#
_symmetry.space_group_name_H-M   'P 1'
#
loop_
_entity.id
_entity.type
_entity.pdbx_description
1 polymer ?
#
loop_
_entity_poly.entity_id
_entity_poly.type
_entity_poly.pdbx_seq_one_letter_code
_entity_poly.pdbx_strand_id
1 'polypeptide(L)' 'MSRDALLIGIACALAGVGVWAVSANVAVGGLLALLGVVLIVIGLAPSEYDEEEQLDTEEEILNVYDEE' A
#
# COMPACT_ATOMS: atom_id res chain seq x y z
N MET A 1 -2.89 6.08 -4.05
CA MET A 1 -3.34 5.46 -2.78
C MET A 1 -2.21 4.72 -2.06
N SER A 2 -1.31 4.04 -2.78
CA SER A 2 -0.16 3.29 -2.22
C SER A 2 0.81 4.13 -1.36
N ARG A 3 1.09 5.37 -1.76
CA ARG A 3 2.06 6.24 -1.05
C ARG A 3 1.61 6.66 0.35
N ASP A 4 0.31 6.88 0.56
CA ASP A 4 -0.22 7.25 1.88
C ASP A 4 -0.14 6.06 2.86
N ALA A 5 -0.47 4.86 2.39
CA ALA A 5 -0.32 3.63 3.16
C ALA A 5 1.14 3.38 3.56
N LEU A 6 2.09 3.64 2.66
CA LEU A 6 3.51 3.52 2.95
C LEU A 6 3.97 4.46 4.08
N LEU A 7 3.59 5.75 4.00
CA LEU A 7 3.97 6.75 4.99
C LEU A 7 3.34 6.48 6.36
N ILE A 8 2.06 6.09 6.37
CA ILE A 8 1.35 5.69 7.60
C ILE A 8 2.00 4.44 8.19
N GLY A 9 2.39 3.48 7.36
CA GLY A 9 3.08 2.26 7.78
C GLY A 9 4.42 2.54 8.45
N ILE A 10 5.25 3.41 7.86
CA ILE A 10 6.53 3.84 8.44
C ILE A 10 6.31 4.53 9.79
N ALA A 11 5.34 5.46 9.87
CA ALA A 11 5.04 6.17 11.10
C ALA A 11 4.58 5.21 12.22
N CYS A 12 3.75 4.23 11.88
CA CYS A 12 3.23 3.24 12.81
C CYS A 12 4.34 2.29 13.31
N ALA A 13 5.26 1.88 12.43
CA ALA A 13 6.43 1.08 12.79
C ALA A 13 7.33 1.82 13.79
N LEU A 14 7.66 3.09 13.52
CA LEU A 14 8.47 3.92 14.41
C LEU A 14 7.79 4.17 15.75
N ALA A 15 6.49 4.46 15.74
CA ALA A 15 5.70 4.62 16.95
C ALA A 15 5.66 3.34 17.79
N GLY A 16 5.50 2.17 17.16
CA GLY A 16 5.51 0.87 17.84
C GLY A 16 6.83 0.59 18.54
N VAL A 17 7.95 0.85 17.87
CA VAL A 17 9.30 0.75 18.45
C VAL A 17 9.47 1.73 19.61
N GLY A 18 9.00 2.98 19.46
CA GLY A 18 9.07 3.99 20.52
C GLY A 18 8.26 3.60 21.77
N VAL A 19 7.03 3.10 21.59
CA VAL A 19 6.20 2.61 22.69
C VAL A 19 6.84 1.43 23.39
N TRP A 20 7.40 0.49 22.61
CA TRP A 20 8.13 -0.64 23.16
C TRP A 20 9.34 -0.20 23.99
N ALA A 21 10.14 0.73 23.46
CA ALA A 21 11.34 1.24 24.13
C ALA A 21 11.03 2.00 25.43
N VAL A 22 9.94 2.77 25.47
CA VAL A 22 9.57 3.61 26.63
C VAL A 22 8.87 2.82 27.72
N SER A 23 7.95 1.93 27.35
CA SER A 23 7.05 1.26 28.30
C SER A 23 7.38 -0.21 28.55
N ALA A 24 8.31 -0.80 27.79
CA ALA A 24 8.54 -2.24 27.70
C ALA A 24 7.27 -3.05 27.36
N ASN A 25 6.21 -2.39 26.90
CA ASN A 25 4.94 -3.03 26.58
C ASN A 25 5.02 -3.64 25.18
N VAL A 26 5.44 -4.91 25.14
CA VAL A 26 5.55 -5.74 23.93
C VAL A 26 4.21 -5.89 23.24
N ALA A 27 3.10 -6.01 23.99
CA ALA A 27 1.80 -6.19 23.40
C ALA A 27 1.40 -4.96 22.57
N VAL A 28 1.44 -3.76 23.16
CA VAL A 28 1.01 -2.54 22.48
C VAL A 28 2.03 -2.08 21.43
N GLY A 29 3.32 -2.03 21.77
CA GLY A 29 4.37 -1.63 20.84
C GLY A 29 4.55 -2.61 19.69
N GLY A 30 4.45 -3.91 19.97
CA GLY A 30 4.56 -4.97 18.97
C GLY A 30 3.38 -5.00 18.00
N LEU A 31 2.14 -4.84 18.48
CA LEU A 31 0.96 -4.78 17.61
C LEU A 31 1.03 -3.57 16.66
N LEU A 32 1.46 -2.42 17.19
CA LEU A 32 1.60 -1.19 16.41
C LEU A 32 2.72 -1.33 15.37
N ALA A 33 3.85 -1.94 15.74
CA ALA A 33 4.94 -2.23 14.81
C ALA A 33 4.51 -3.20 13.70
N LEU A 34 3.76 -4.26 14.03
CA LEU A 34 3.23 -5.22 13.05
C LEU A 34 2.25 -4.55 12.07
N LEU A 35 1.33 -3.72 12.56
CA LEU A 35 0.45 -2.94 11.70
C LEU A 35 1.24 -2.02 10.76
N GLY A 36 2.30 -1.39 11.27
CA GLY A 36 3.20 -0.57 10.44
C GLY A 36 3.84 -1.37 9.30
N VAL A 37 4.36 -2.56 9.60
CA VAL A 37 4.96 -3.44 8.59
C VAL A 37 3.94 -3.86 7.54
N VAL A 38 2.72 -4.23 7.93
CA VAL A 38 1.66 -4.62 6.99
C VAL A 38 1.34 -3.47 6.03
N LEU A 39 1.20 -2.25 6.55
CA LEU A 39 0.92 -1.07 5.72
C LEU A 39 2.08 -0.70 4.79
N ILE A 40 3.33 -0.92 5.22
CA ILE A 40 4.50 -0.77 4.34
C ILE A 40 4.42 -1.77 3.18
N VAL A 41 4.13 -3.03 3.47
CA VAL A 41 4.03 -4.07 2.43
C VAL A 41 2.91 -3.74 1.44
N ILE A 42 1.74 -3.32 1.91
CA ILE A 42 0.63 -2.89 1.05
C ILE A 42 1.00 -1.64 0.24
N GLY A 43 1.69 -0.68 0.84
CA GLY A 43 2.13 0.54 0.17
C GLY A 43 3.26 0.31 -0.85
N LEU A 44 4.05 -0.75 -0.68
CA LEU A 44 5.09 -1.20 -1.63
C LEU A 44 4.55 -2.14 -2.71
N ALA A 45 3.35 -2.70 -2.52
CA ALA A 45 2.74 -3.54 -3.54
C ALA A 45 2.60 -2.71 -4.82
N PRO A 46 3.05 -3.23 -5.98
CA PRO A 46 2.80 -2.57 -7.25
C PRO A 46 1.28 -2.38 -7.37
N SER A 47 0.85 -1.17 -7.67
CA SER A 47 -0.56 -0.95 -7.97
C SER A 47 -0.87 -1.74 -9.24
N GLU A 48 -1.61 -2.84 -9.11
CA GLU A 48 -2.17 -3.62 -10.22
C GLU A 48 -3.15 -2.80 -11.09
N TYR A 49 -3.36 -1.51 -10.77
CA TYR A 49 -3.84 -0.54 -11.73
C TYR A 49 -2.66 -0.06 -12.58
N ASP A 50 -2.25 -0.91 -13.51
CA ASP A 50 -1.42 -0.51 -14.63
C ASP A 50 -2.34 0.24 -15.60
N GLU A 51 -2.19 1.56 -15.70
CA GLU A 51 -2.97 2.38 -16.63
C GLU A 51 -2.71 1.97 -18.09
N GLU A 52 -1.60 1.26 -18.36
CA GLU A 52 -1.27 0.77 -19.71
C GLU A 52 -2.18 -0.39 -20.17
N GLU A 53 -2.62 -1.28 -19.27
CA GLU A 53 -3.54 -2.38 -19.63
C GLU A 53 -4.98 -1.90 -19.91
N GLN A 54 -5.38 -0.76 -19.32
CA GLN A 54 -6.67 -0.14 -19.62
C GLN A 54 -6.69 0.54 -20.99
N LEU A 55 -5.58 1.17 -21.41
CA LEU A 55 -5.50 1.87 -22.69
C LEU A 55 -5.60 0.90 -23.88
N ASP A 56 -4.90 -0.25 -23.81
CA ASP A 56 -4.95 -1.29 -24.84
C ASP A 56 -6.37 -1.87 -24.98
N THR A 57 -7.08 -2.03 -23.86
CA THR A 57 -8.46 -2.52 -23.88
C THR A 57 -9.43 -1.48 -24.47
N GLU A 58 -9.27 -0.20 -24.16
CA GLU A 58 -10.11 0.86 -24.73
C GLU A 58 -9.87 1.08 -26.23
N GLU A 59 -8.61 1.03 -26.69
CA GLU A 59 -8.29 1.12 -28.12
C GLU A 59 -8.78 -0.12 -28.90
N GLU A 60 -8.64 -1.33 -28.35
CA GLU A 60 -9.16 -2.55 -28.97
C GLU A 60 -10.69 -2.49 -29.11
N ILE A 61 -11.40 -2.03 -28.08
CA ILE A 61 -12.86 -1.89 -28.13
C ILE A 61 -13.28 -0.82 -29.15
N LEU A 62 -12.57 0.31 -29.22
CA LEU A 62 -12.88 1.38 -30.18
C LEU A 62 -12.72 0.92 -31.63
N ASN A 63 -11.64 0.17 -31.92
CA ASN A 63 -11.39 -0.36 -33.26
C ASN A 63 -12.45 -1.38 -33.72
N VAL A 64 -13.04 -2.14 -32.80
CA VAL A 64 -14.15 -3.07 -33.13
C VAL A 64 -15.43 -2.34 -33.54
N TYR A 65 -15.68 -1.14 -33.01
CA TYR A 65 -16.86 -0.34 -33.36
C TYR A 65 -16.69 0.53 -34.61
N ASP A 66 -15.46 0.74 -35.09
CA ASP A 66 -15.14 1.52 -36.29
C ASP A 66 -15.00 0.64 -37.56
N GLU A 67 -15.03 -0.70 -37.41
CA GLU A 67 -15.00 -1.69 -38.52
C GLU A 67 -16.39 -2.18 -39.00
N GLU A 68 -17.51 -1.60 -38.55
CA GLU A 68 -18.88 -1.83 -39.09
C GLU A 68 -19.39 -0.68 -39.99
#